data_AF-A0A2S9GQN9-F1
#
_entry.id   AF-A0A2S9GQN9-F1
#
_cell.length_a   1.000
_cell.length_b   1.000
_cell.length_c   1.000
_cell.angle_alpha   90.00
_cell.angle_beta   90.00
_cell.angle_gamma   90.00
#
_symmetry.space_group_name_H-M   'P 1'
#
loop_
_entity.id
_entity.type
_entity.pdbx_description
1 polymer ?
#
loop_
_entity_poly.entity_id
_entity_poly.type
_entity_poly.pdbx_seq_one_letter_code
_entity_poly.pdbx_strand_id
1 'polypeptide(L)' 'RSDIYALTCVLYECLTGRRPYPADSLEQQIAGHMVSPVPRPSDVDPRLAAFDDVVAKGMAKKPDKRYQTAG' A
#
# COMPACT_ATOMS: atom_id res chain seq x y z
N ARG A 1 -4.61 -4.75 -13.06
CA ARG A 1 -4.94 -4.10 -11.77
C ARG A 1 -3.67 -3.52 -11.12
N SER A 2 -2.89 -2.75 -11.88
CA SER A 2 -1.66 -2.09 -11.41
C SER A 2 -1.95 -0.65 -10.99
N ASP A 3 -2.90 -0.01 -11.67
CA ASP A 3 -3.61 1.21 -11.30
C ASP A 3 -4.20 1.17 -9.88
N ILE A 4 -4.97 0.13 -9.54
CA ILE A 4 -5.55 -0.04 -8.19
C ILE A 4 -4.46 -0.10 -7.13
N TYR A 5 -3.38 -0.81 -7.42
CA TYR A 5 -2.23 -0.91 -6.53
C TYR A 5 -1.58 0.46 -6.33
N ALA A 6 -1.26 1.16 -7.44
CA ALA A 6 -0.63 2.47 -7.40
C ALA A 6 -1.51 3.52 -6.68
N LEU A 7 -2.81 3.52 -6.94
CA LEU A 7 -3.77 4.40 -6.26
C LEU A 7 -3.81 4.11 -4.76
N THR A 8 -3.76 2.84 -4.36
CA THR A 8 -3.71 2.48 -2.93
C THR A 8 -2.39 2.91 -2.28
N CYS A 9 -1.26 2.83 -3.00
CA CYS A 9 0.01 3.41 -2.53
C CYS A 9 -0.12 4.92 -2.29
N VAL A 10 -0.75 5.65 -3.22
CA VAL A 10 -1.00 7.09 -3.08
C VAL A 10 -1.94 7.36 -1.90
N LEU A 11 -3.00 6.59 -1.73
CA LEU A 11 -3.90 6.70 -0.58
C LEU A 11 -3.14 6.55 0.74
N TYR A 12 -2.31 5.52 0.88
CA TYR A 12 -1.48 5.33 2.07
C TYR A 12 -0.57 6.55 2.33
N GLU A 13 0.06 7.09 1.29
CA GLU A 13 0.91 8.27 1.39
C GLU A 13 0.13 9.53 1.78
N CYS A 14 -1.07 9.74 1.24
CA CYS A 14 -1.95 10.84 1.64
C CYS A 14 -2.40 10.74 3.10
N LEU A 15 -2.69 9.53 3.59
CA LEU A 15 -3.14 9.30 4.97
C LEU A 15 -2.01 9.46 5.99
N THR A 16 -0.81 8.98 5.65
CA THR A 16 0.30 8.84 6.61
C THR A 16 1.41 9.87 6.42
N GLY A 17 1.43 10.58 5.30
CA GLY A 17 2.55 11.43 4.88
C GLY A 17 3.83 10.65 4.54
N ARG A 18 3.76 9.31 4.39
CA ARG A 18 4.91 8.44 4.16
C ARG A 18 4.65 7.53 2.97
N ARG A 19 5.68 7.28 2.16
CA ARG A 19 5.62 6.25 1.11
C ARG A 19 5.41 4.87 1.74
N PRO A 20 4.67 3.94 1.11
CA PRO A 20 4.45 2.59 1.66
C PRO A 20 5.74 1.79 1.89
N TYR A 21 6.71 1.94 0.99
CA TYR A 21 8.04 1.31 1.09
C TYR A 21 9.11 2.38 0.84
N PRO A 22 9.50 3.15 1.86
CA PRO A 22 10.65 4.06 1.76
C PRO A 22 11.91 3.25 1.45
N ALA A 23 12.69 3.72 0.49
CA ALA A 23 13.91 3.06 0.03
C ALA A 23 14.89 4.11 -0.49
N ASP A 24 16.18 3.81 -0.37
CA ASP A 24 17.28 4.67 -0.80
C ASP A 24 17.81 4.28 -2.19
N SER A 25 17.41 3.11 -2.70
CA SER A 25 17.74 2.63 -4.04
C SER A 25 16.51 2.08 -4.78
N LEU A 26 16.60 2.02 -6.11
CA LEU A 26 15.54 1.47 -6.95
C LEU A 26 15.32 -0.02 -6.67
N GLU A 27 16.39 -0.79 -6.47
CA GLU A 27 16.34 -2.21 -6.17
C GLU A 27 15.59 -2.48 -4.86
N GLN A 28 15.87 -1.67 -3.83
CA GLN A 28 15.17 -1.75 -2.54
C GLN A 28 13.68 -1.39 -2.69
N GLN A 29 13.36 -0.37 -3.48
CA GLN A 29 11.97 0.02 -3.74
C GLN A 29 11.20 -1.12 -4.44
N ILE A 30 11.81 -1.72 -5.48
CA ILE A 30 11.23 -2.87 -6.20
C ILE A 30 11.04 -4.05 -5.23
N ALA A 31 12.05 -4.38 -4.42
CA ALA A 31 11.96 -5.45 -3.44
C ALA A 31 10.81 -5.21 -2.43
N GLY A 32 10.65 -3.98 -1.95
CA GLY A 32 9.55 -3.60 -1.06
C GLY A 32 8.17 -3.89 -1.66
N HIS A 33 7.98 -3.45 -2.91
CA HIS A 33 6.73 -3.72 -3.63
C HIS A 33 6.50 -5.20 -3.93
N MET A 34 7.56 -6.00 -4.10
CA MET A 34 7.46 -7.43 -4.42
C MET A 34 7.21 -8.32 -3.19
N VAL A 35 7.99 -8.16 -2.12
CA VAL A 35 8.05 -9.14 -1.03
C VAL A 35 7.78 -8.59 0.36
N SER A 36 7.96 -7.29 0.60
CA SER A 36 7.72 -6.74 1.94
C SER A 36 6.24 -6.84 2.32
N PRO A 37 5.92 -7.01 3.63
CA PRO A 37 4.54 -6.97 4.11
C PRO A 37 3.81 -5.70 3.66
N VAL A 38 2.49 -5.75 3.50
CA VAL A 38 1.73 -4.53 3.21
C VAL A 38 1.70 -3.66 4.48
N PRO A 39 2.12 -2.38 4.42
CA PRO A 39 2.12 -1.52 5.59
C PRO A 39 0.69 -1.20 6.04
N ARG A 40 0.50 -1.01 7.35
CA ARG A 40 -0.78 -0.60 7.93
C ARG A 40 -0.73 0.87 8.31
N PRO A 41 -1.68 1.71 7.84
CA PRO A 41 -1.82 3.08 8.30
C PRO A 41 -1.86 3.23 9.82
N SER A 42 -2.49 2.28 10.53
CA SER A 42 -2.58 2.29 12.00
C SER A 42 -1.23 2.19 12.72
N ASP A 43 -0.19 1.64 12.09
CA ASP A 43 1.17 1.61 12.64
C ASP A 43 1.80 3.02 12.68
N VAL A 44 1.27 3.96 11.90
CA VAL A 44 1.68 5.38 11.90
C VAL A 44 0.79 6.22 12.81
N ASP A 45 -0.53 6.06 12.71
CA ASP A 45 -1.52 6.73 13.56
C ASP A 45 -2.71 5.79 13.84
N PRO A 46 -2.95 5.37 15.08
CA PRO A 46 -4.05 4.46 15.43
C PRO A 46 -5.45 4.90 14.96
N ARG A 47 -5.67 6.20 14.76
CA ARG A 47 -6.95 6.75 14.24
C ARG A 47 -7.23 6.31 12.80
N LEU A 48 -6.21 5.82 12.09
CA LEU A 48 -6.31 5.35 10.70
C LEU A 48 -6.64 3.86 10.58
N ALA A 49 -6.91 3.14 11.68
CA ALA A 49 -7.17 1.70 11.66
C ALA A 49 -8.32 1.28 10.72
N ALA A 50 -9.30 2.15 10.48
CA ALA A 50 -10.37 1.90 9.52
C ALA A 50 -9.87 1.70 8.07
N PHE A 51 -8.65 2.12 7.75
CA PHE A 51 -8.05 2.00 6.41
C PHE A 51 -7.12 0.80 6.25
N ASP A 52 -6.80 0.06 7.32
CA ASP A 52 -5.84 -1.04 7.26
C ASP A 52 -6.25 -2.12 6.25
N ASP A 53 -7.50 -2.56 6.29
CA ASP A 53 -8.01 -3.59 5.37
C ASP A 53 -8.09 -3.08 3.92
N VAL A 54 -8.37 -1.78 3.74
CA VAL A 54 -8.40 -1.13 2.42
C VAL A 54 -7.01 -1.14 1.80
N VAL A 55 -6.00 -0.73 2.58
CA VAL A 55 -4.60 -0.74 2.14
C VAL A 55 -4.11 -2.16 1.92
N ALA A 56 -4.40 -3.09 2.84
CA ALA A 56 -4.05 -4.50 2.73
C ALA A 56 -4.58 -5.15 1.44
N LYS A 57 -5.86 -4.89 1.12
CA LYS A 57 -6.50 -5.42 -0.08
C LYS A 57 -6.00 -4.73 -1.35
N GLY A 58 -5.97 -3.40 -1.38
CA GLY A 58 -5.55 -2.64 -2.57
C GLY A 58 -4.09 -2.89 -2.96
N MET A 59 -3.20 -3.04 -1.97
CA MET A 59 -1.78 -3.34 -2.15
C MET A 59 -1.46 -4.85 -2.11
N ALA A 60 -2.45 -5.74 -2.23
CA ALA A 60 -2.20 -7.17 -2.22
C ALA A 60 -1.19 -7.57 -3.31
N LYS A 61 -0.19 -8.40 -2.98
CA LYS A 61 0.88 -8.78 -3.92
C LYS A 61 0.35 -9.51 -5.15
N LYS A 62 -0.61 -10.43 -4.95
CA LYS A 62 -1.34 -11.09 -6.02
C LYS A 62 -2.43 -10.16 -6.57
N PRO A 63 -2.43 -9.80 -7.87
CA PRO A 63 -3.44 -8.92 -8.42
C PRO A 63 -4.87 -9.40 -8.16
N ASP A 64 -5.16 -10.71 -8.19
CA ASP A 64 -6.50 -11.29 -7.96
C ASP A 64 -7.06 -11.10 -6.56
N LYS A 65 -6.21 -10.72 -5.62
CA LYS A 65 -6.62 -10.39 -4.25
C LYS A 65 -6.94 -8.90 -4.07
N ARG A 66 -6.73 -8.08 -5.09
CA ARG A 66 -7.02 -6.63 -5.06
C ARG A 66 -8.51 -6.38 -5.31
N TYR A 67 -8.94 -5.13 -5.08
CA TYR A 67 -10.25 -4.67 -5.55
C TYR A 67 -10.40 -4.90 -7.06
N GLN A 68 -11.63 -5.15 -7.51
CA GLN A 68 -11.91 -5.45 -8.93
C GLN A 68 -11.86 -4.17 -9.77
N THR A 69 -12.40 -3.07 -9.24
CA THR A 69 -12.42 -1.74 -9.84
C THR A 69 -12.04 -0.69 -8.79
N ALA A 70 -11.77 0.54 -9.23
CA ALA A 70 -11.53 1.70 -8.36
C ALA A 70 -12.74 2.65 -8.28
N GLY A 71 -13.87 2.24 -8.85
CA GLY A 71 -15.10 3.00 -9.09
C GLY A 71 -15.97 2.26 -10.10
#